data_AF-A0A512ND82-F1
#
_entry.id   AF-A0A512ND82-F1
#
_cell.length_a   1.000
_cell.length_b   1.000
_cell.length_c   1.000
_cell.angle_alpha   90.00
_cell.angle_beta   90.00
_cell.angle_gamma   90.00
#
_symmetry.space_group_name_H-M   'P 1'
#
loop_
_entity.id
_entity.type
_entity.pdbx_description
1 polymer ?
#
loop_
_entity_poly.entity_id
_entity_poly.type
_entity_poly.pdbx_seq_one_letter_code
_entity_poly.pdbx_strand_id
1 'polypeptide(L)' 'MIFHIRGTDPRNSEQVVYECVGFPMAHAKAAELRMSGFKDVVTSVAAHEMEQRTT' A
#
# COMPACT_ATOMS: atom_id res chain seq x y z
N MET A 1 10.71 -9.35 -1.42
CA MET A 1 9.24 -9.36 -1.27
C MET A 1 8.76 -7.93 -1.38
N ILE A 2 7.84 -7.67 -2.31
CA ILE A 2 7.28 -6.34 -2.54
C ILE A 2 5.96 -6.25 -1.79
N PHE A 3 5.69 -5.09 -1.19
CA PHE A 3 4.46 -4.77 -0.49
C PHE A 3 3.83 -3.52 -1.10
N HIS A 4 2.51 -3.50 -1.19
CA HIS A 4 1.73 -2.31 -1.50
C HIS A 4 1.10 -1.75 -0.22
N ILE A 5 1.20 -0.44 -0.05
CA ILE A 5 0.58 0.32 1.04
C ILE A 5 -0.45 1.22 0.38
N ARG A 6 -1.72 0.96 0.66
CA ARG A 6 -2.83 1.77 0.17
C ARG A 6 -3.33 2.68 1.28
N GLY A 7 -3.82 3.86 0.92
CA GLY A 7 -4.50 4.77 1.84
C GLY A 7 -5.32 5.81 1.07
N THR A 8 -6.26 6.44 1.75
CA THR A 8 -7.10 7.51 1.22
C THR A 8 -6.59 8.86 1.70
N ASP A 9 -6.20 9.73 0.77
CA ASP A 9 -5.67 11.07 1.08
C ASP A 9 -6.77 11.95 1.70
N PRO A 10 -6.54 12.53 2.88
CA PRO A 10 -7.56 13.31 3.57
C PRO A 10 -7.89 14.64 2.87
N ARG A 11 -7.03 15.12 1.95
CA ARG A 11 -7.16 16.44 1.31
C ARG A 11 -8.11 16.43 0.13
N ASN A 12 -8.14 15.32 -0.62
CA ASN A 12 -8.92 15.18 -1.84
C ASN A 12 -9.72 13.88 -1.92
N SER A 13 -9.64 13.02 -0.90
CA SER A 13 -10.31 11.71 -0.84
C SER A 13 -9.88 10.71 -1.93
N GLU A 14 -8.72 10.92 -2.54
CA GLU A 14 -8.18 9.99 -3.54
C GLU A 14 -7.47 8.80 -2.87
N GLN A 15 -7.55 7.63 -3.51
CA GLN A 15 -6.72 6.49 -3.10
C GLN A 15 -5.33 6.61 -3.69
N VAL A 16 -4.33 6.41 -2.84
CA VAL A 16 -2.92 6.32 -3.22
C VAL A 16 -2.36 4.94 -2.92
N VAL A 17 -1.38 4.52 -3.71
CA VAL A 17 -0.68 3.23 -3.54
C VAL A 17 0.82 3.48 -3.57
N TYR A 18 1.53 3.01 -2.55
CA TYR A 18 2.99 3.03 -2.48
C TYR A 18 3.54 1.61 -2.53
N GLU A 19 4.62 1.42 -3.27
CA GLU A 19 5.37 0.18 -3.29
C GLU A 19 6.55 0.25 -2.32
N CYS A 20 6.78 -0.83 -1.57
CA CYS A 20 7.90 -0.95 -0.65
C CYS A 20 8.55 -2.32 -0.78
N VAL A 21 9.89 -2.33 -0.86
CA VAL A 21 10.67 -3.56 -0.81
C VAL A 21 10.93 -3.92 0.65
N GLY A 22 10.38 -5.04 1.10
CA GLY A 22 10.57 -5.57 2.45
C GLY A 22 9.58 -5.05 3.49
N PHE A 23 9.28 -5.91 4.46
CA PHE A 23 8.27 -5.67 5.49
C PHE A 23 8.58 -4.47 6.41
N PRO A 24 9.82 -4.24 6.88
CA PRO A 24 10.11 -3.08 7.73
C PRO A 24 9.79 -1.75 7.04
N MET A 25 10.09 -1.65 5.75
CA MET A 25 9.83 -0.42 5.00
C MET A 25 8.34 -0.22 4.73
N ALA A 26 7.63 -1.29 4.41
CA ALA A 26 6.19 -1.24 4.26
C ALA A 26 5.49 -0.82 5.56
N HIS A 27 5.95 -1.32 6.70
CA HIS A 27 5.41 -0.97 8.01
C HIS A 27 5.67 0.49 8.37
N ALA A 28 6.90 0.98 8.13
CA ALA A 28 7.25 2.38 8.34
C ALA A 28 6.41 3.33 7.48
N LYS A 29 6.22 3.01 6.18
CA LYS A 29 5.37 3.81 5.29
C LYS A 29 3.91 3.82 5.74
N ALA A 30 3.37 2.67 6.17
CA ALA A 30 2.02 2.61 6.69
C ALA A 30 1.84 3.44 7.98
N ALA A 31 2.86 3.50 8.86
CA ALA A 31 2.83 4.35 10.04
C ALA A 31 2.87 5.84 9.65
N GLU A 32 3.74 6.23 8.73
CA GLU A 32 3.82 7.59 8.18
C GLU A 32 2.46 8.07 7.65
N LEU A 33 1.81 7.28 6.79
CA LEU A 33 0.50 7.64 6.24
C LEU A 33 -0.56 7.84 7.34
N ARG A 34 -0.60 6.96 8.35
CA ARG A 34 -1.52 7.10 9.48
C ARG A 34 -1.25 8.36 10.29
N MET A 35 0.01 8.69 10.55
CA MET A 35 0.40 9.91 11.26
C MET A 35 0.08 11.18 10.45
N SER A 36 0.16 11.09 9.11
CA SER A 36 -0.24 12.17 8.20
C SER A 36 -1.76 12.29 7.98
N GLY A 37 -2.57 11.46 8.63
CA GLY A 37 -4.04 11.53 8.58
C GLY A 37 -4.69 10.82 7.39
N PHE A 38 -3.95 9.98 6.65
CA PHE A 38 -4.57 9.11 5.65
C PHE A 38 -5.52 8.12 6.31
N LYS A 39 -6.67 7.90 5.66
CA LYS A 39 -7.68 6.92 6.10
C LYS A 39 -7.47 5.59 5.40
N ASP A 40 -8.05 4.53 5.95
CA ASP A 40 -8.09 3.20 5.33
C ASP A 40 -6.71 2.65 4.93
N VAL A 41 -5.71 2.88 5.80
CA VAL A 41 -4.32 2.49 5.51
C VAL A 41 -4.13 0.98 5.63
N VAL A 42 -3.96 0.31 4.48
CA VAL A 42 -3.83 -1.14 4.34
C VAL A 42 -2.46 -1.50 3.77
N THR A 43 -1.83 -2.54 4.32
CA THR A 43 -0.60 -3.14 3.78
C THR A 43 -0.93 -4.51 3.21
N SER A 44 -0.57 -4.75 1.95
CA SER A 44 -0.74 -6.03 1.26
C SER A 44 0.58 -6.46 0.63
N VAL A 45 0.83 -7.77 0.55
CA VAL A 45 1.91 -8.29 -0.29
C VAL A 45 1.55 -8.03 -1.74
N ALA A 46 2.47 -7.44 -2.52
CA ALA A 46 2.28 -7.35 -3.96
C ALA A 46 2.30 -8.79 -4.49
N ALA A 47 1.17 -9.26 -5.00
CA ALA A 47 1.16 -10.50 -5.76
C ALA A 47 2.17 -10.32 -6.88
N HIS A 48 3.24 -11.11 -6.88
CA HIS A 48 4.05 -11.31 -8.07
C HIS A 48 3.05 -11.67 -9.17
N GLU A 49 2.99 -10.91 -10.25
CA GLU A 49 2.05 -11.11 -11.36
C GLU A 49 1.85 -12.61 -11.62
N MET A 50 0.76 -13.19 -11.09
CA MET A 50 0.20 -14.40 -11.67
C MET A 50 -0.57 -13.90 -12.87
N GLU A 51 0.19 -13.64 -13.93
CA GLU A 51 -0.31 -13.39 -15.26
C GLU A 51 -1.25 -14.55 -15.62
N GLN A 52 -2.54 -14.21 -15.67
CA GLN A 52 -3.61 -14.80 -16.47
C GLN A 52 -3.47 -16.28 -16.88
N ARG A 53 -4.33 -17.13 -16.32
CA ARG A 53 -4.94 -18.23 -17.09
C ARG A 53 -6.43 -18.31 -16.78
N THR A 54 -7.17 -17.40 -17.40
CA THR A 54 -8.51 -17.73 -17.88
C THR A 54 -8.31 -18.45 -19.21
N THR A 55 -8.56 -19.75 -19.26
CA THR A 55 -8.88 -20.47 -20.50
C THR A 55 -9.88 -21.56 -20.14
#